data_AF-A0A9E2CH12-F1
#
_entry.id   AF-A0A9E2CH12-F1
#
_cell.length_a   1.000
_cell.length_b   1.000
_cell.length_c   1.000
_cell.angle_alpha   90.00
_cell.angle_beta   90.00
_cell.angle_gamma   90.00
#
_symmetry.space_group_name_H-M   'P 1'
#
loop_
_entity.id
_entity.type
_entity.pdbx_description
1 polymer ?
#
loop_
_entity_poly.entity_id
_entity_poly.type
_entity_poly.pdbx_seq_one_letter_code
_entity_poly.pdbx_strand_id
1 'polypeptide(L)'
;MREWKIFAAFAMIFVVAYGLPLSSPKVTAAILEAFKMLQWYARNHTLACVVPALFIAGGIITFLSKEAVLRHLGPKANKVEAYSVASVSGTVLAVCSCSVLPMFAGIYR
;
A
#
# COMPACT_ATOMS: atom_id res chain seq x y z
N MET A 1 13.57 32.55 12.99
CA MET A 1 13.52 31.84 11.67
C MET A 1 12.31 30.92 11.52
N ARG A 2 11.93 30.10 12.51
CA ARG A 2 10.79 29.16 12.41
C ARG A 2 9.41 29.86 12.41
N GLU A 3 9.29 30.95 13.15
CA GLU A 3 8.03 31.68 13.35
C GLU A 3 7.55 32.41 12.09
N TRP A 4 8.49 32.97 11.32
CA TRP A 4 8.19 33.65 10.06
C TRP A 4 7.69 32.69 8.97
N LYS A 5 8.17 31.44 8.96
CA LYS A 5 7.65 30.38 8.05
C LYS A 5 6.21 30.00 8.39
N ILE A 6 5.84 29.98 9.67
CA ILE A 6 4.48 29.68 10.12
C ILE A 6 3.54 30.82 9.70
N PHE A 7 3.94 32.08 9.94
CA PHE A 7 3.17 33.24 9.48
C PHE A 7 3.01 33.27 7.96
N ALA A 8 4.07 33.00 7.20
CA ALA A 8 3.99 32.92 5.74
C ALA A 8 3.05 31.79 5.28
N ALA A 9 3.07 30.63 5.94
CA ALA A 9 2.17 29.52 5.62
C ALA A 9 0.69 29.89 5.85
N PHE A 10 0.35 30.52 6.97
CA PHE A 10 -1.02 30.97 7.25
C PHE A 10 -1.49 32.05 6.28
N ALA A 11 -0.63 33.05 5.99
CA ALA A 11 -0.94 34.08 5.02
C ALA A 11 -1.19 33.51 3.62
N MET A 12 -0.37 32.54 3.20
CA MET A 12 -0.51 31.88 1.89
C MET A 12 -1.81 31.06 1.81
N ILE A 13 -2.15 30.30 2.86
CA ILE A 13 -3.43 29.58 2.95
C ILE A 13 -4.61 30.54 2.88
N PHE A 14 -4.54 31.68 3.58
CA PHE A 14 -5.60 32.69 3.57
C PHE A 14 -5.79 33.33 2.19
N VAL A 15 -4.70 33.69 1.50
CA VAL A 15 -4.75 34.25 0.15
C VAL A 15 -5.32 33.24 -0.85
N VAL A 16 -4.95 31.96 -0.73
CA VAL A 16 -5.51 30.89 -1.57
C VAL A 16 -7.01 30.70 -1.32
N ALA A 17 -7.44 30.71 -0.05
CA ALA A 17 -8.85 30.60 0.30
C ALA A 17 -9.67 31.82 -0.18
N TYR A 18 -9.11 33.03 -0.09
CA TYR A 18 -9.74 34.26 -0.58
C TYR A 18 -9.81 34.32 -2.11
N GLY A 19 -8.77 33.81 -2.79
CA GLY A 19 -8.67 33.81 -4.25
C GLY A 19 -9.45 32.69 -4.93
N LEU A 20 -10.01 31.73 -4.18
CA LEU A 20 -10.76 30.60 -4.74
C LEU A 20 -12.19 31.06 -5.14
N PRO A 21 -12.54 31.09 -6.44
CA PRO A 21 -13.87 31.52 -6.87
C PRO A 21 -14.86 30.36 -6.72
N LEU A 22 -15.23 30.04 -5.47
CA LEU A 22 -16.20 29.00 -5.10
C LEU A 22 -17.63 29.31 -5.58
N SER A 23 -17.92 30.55 -5.97
CA SER A 23 -19.19 30.92 -6.62
C SER A 23 -19.26 30.53 -8.10
N SER A 24 -18.13 30.17 -8.72
CA SER A 24 -18.15 29.73 -10.11
C SER A 24 -18.65 28.28 -10.21
N PRO A 25 -19.65 27.99 -11.06
CA PRO A 25 -20.24 26.65 -11.16
C PRO A 25 -19.23 25.58 -11.61
N LYS A 26 -18.17 25.99 -12.32
CA LYS A 26 -17.07 25.09 -12.74
C LYS A 26 -16.23 24.59 -11.57
N VAL A 27 -15.90 25.47 -10.61
CA VAL A 27 -15.08 25.09 -9.45
C VAL A 27 -15.88 24.19 -8.52
N THR A 28 -17.14 24.50 -8.25
CA THR A 28 -18.01 23.65 -7.42
C THR A 28 -18.24 22.28 -8.03
N ALA A 29 -18.46 22.20 -9.35
CA ALA A 29 -18.59 20.94 -10.06
C ALA A 29 -17.29 20.12 -10.00
N ALA A 30 -16.12 20.74 -10.22
CA ALA A 30 -14.83 20.06 -10.16
C ALA A 30 -14.54 19.47 -8.77
N ILE A 31 -14.87 20.18 -7.69
CA ILE A 31 -14.71 19.68 -6.32
C ILE A 31 -15.60 18.46 -6.08
N LEU A 32 -16.88 18.53 -6.45
CA LEU A 32 -17.82 17.42 -6.28
C LEU A 32 -17.40 16.19 -7.10
N GLU A 33 -16.92 16.40 -8.33
CA GLU A 33 -16.46 15.32 -9.19
C GLU A 33 -15.19 14.65 -8.66
N ALA A 34 -14.25 15.42 -8.10
CA ALA A 34 -13.07 14.88 -7.43
C ALA A 34 -13.43 13.96 -6.25
N PHE A 35 -14.37 14.37 -5.38
CA PHE A 35 -14.85 13.52 -4.29
C PHE A 35 -15.59 12.28 -4.79
N LYS A 36 -16.40 12.41 -5.85
CA LYS A 36 -17.10 11.27 -6.46
C LYS A 36 -16.11 10.27 -7.05
N MET A 37 -15.05 10.72 -7.71
CA MET A 37 -13.98 9.87 -8.24
C MET A 37 -13.21 9.18 -7.12
N LEU A 38 -12.88 9.92 -6.04
CA LEU A 38 -12.23 9.34 -4.87
C LEU A 38 -13.08 8.24 -4.24
N GLN A 39 -14.38 8.48 -4.05
CA GLN A 39 -15.30 7.50 -3.50
C GLN A 39 -15.44 6.27 -4.41
N TRP A 40 -15.53 6.48 -5.73
CA TRP A 40 -15.57 5.39 -6.71
C TRP A 40 -14.29 4.56 -6.66
N TYR A 41 -13.12 5.20 -6.64
CA TYR A 41 -11.82 4.52 -6.56
C TYR A 41 -11.65 3.73 -5.26
N ALA A 42 -12.03 4.32 -4.12
CA ALA A 42 -11.99 3.66 -2.83
C ALA A 42 -12.89 2.42 -2.81
N ARG A 43 -14.12 2.53 -3.34
CA ARG A 43 -15.10 1.46 -3.35
C ARG A 43 -14.78 0.34 -4.34
N ASN A 44 -14.44 0.70 -5.59
CA ASN A 44 -14.29 -0.27 -6.66
C ASN A 44 -12.88 -0.86 -6.77
N HIS A 45 -11.84 -0.12 -6.36
CA HIS A 45 -10.45 -0.55 -6.56
C HIS A 45 -9.75 -0.85 -5.24
N THR A 46 -9.78 0.07 -4.29
CA THR A 46 -8.99 -0.06 -3.06
C THR A 46 -9.54 -1.14 -2.13
N LEU A 47 -10.86 -1.15 -1.87
CA LEU A 47 -11.46 -2.18 -1.01
C LEU A 47 -11.32 -3.58 -1.61
N ALA A 48 -11.49 -3.70 -2.93
CA ALA A 48 -11.39 -4.97 -3.63
C ALA A 48 -9.98 -5.58 -3.57
N CYS A 49 -8.92 -4.77 -3.53
CA CYS A 49 -7.54 -5.28 -3.43
C CYS A 49 -7.04 -5.40 -1.98
N VAL A 50 -7.40 -4.48 -1.09
CA VAL A 50 -6.88 -4.45 0.29
C VAL A 50 -7.47 -5.55 1.16
N VAL A 51 -8.78 -5.82 1.06
CA VAL A 51 -9.45 -6.85 1.87
C VAL A 51 -8.83 -8.25 1.66
N PRO A 52 -8.72 -8.76 0.42
CA PRO A 52 -8.08 -10.06 0.21
C PRO A 52 -6.59 -10.04 0.55
N ALA A 53 -5.86 -8.96 0.24
CA ALA A 53 -4.44 -8.87 0.55
C ALA A 53 -4.17 -8.94 2.06
N LEU A 54 -4.98 -8.28 2.90
CA LEU A 54 -4.84 -8.29 4.36
C LEU A 54 -5.11 -9.68 4.95
N PHE A 55 -6.14 -10.37 4.43
CA PHE A 55 -6.47 -11.74 4.84
C PHE A 55 -5.35 -12.73 4.51
N ILE A 56 -4.82 -12.66 3.28
CA ILE A 56 -3.72 -13.53 2.84
C ILE A 56 -2.46 -13.26 3.68
N ALA A 57 -2.12 -11.98 3.89
CA ALA A 57 -0.98 -11.61 4.72
C ALA A 57 -1.11 -12.15 6.17
N GLY A 58 -2.29 -12.02 6.78
CA GLY A 58 -2.58 -12.56 8.11
C GLY A 58 -2.38 -14.08 8.16
N GLY A 59 -2.90 -14.82 7.17
CA GLY A 59 -2.72 -16.27 7.09
C GLY A 59 -1.26 -16.69 6.93
N ILE A 60 -0.49 -16.01 6.08
CA ILE A 60 0.93 -16.32 5.90
C ILE A 60 1.70 -16.09 7.21
N ILE A 61 1.42 -15.01 7.94
CA ILE A 61 2.11 -14.72 9.21
C ILE A 61 1.82 -15.82 10.26
N THR A 62 0.60 -16.38 10.30
CA THR A 62 0.24 -17.42 11.27
C THR A 62 0.72 -18.81 10.88
N PHE A 63 0.79 -19.12 9.59
CA PHE A 63 1.07 -20.48 9.11
C PHE A 63 2.47 -20.70 8.55
N LEU A 64 3.23 -19.63 8.23
CA LEU A 64 4.57 -19.76 7.64
C LEU A 64 5.64 -19.92 8.73
N SER A 65 6.06 -21.16 8.97
CA SER A 65 7.18 -21.47 9.88
C SER A 65 8.54 -21.30 9.21
N LYS A 66 9.53 -20.78 9.94
CA LYS A 66 10.90 -20.59 9.44
C LYS A 66 11.55 -21.92 9.04
N GLU A 67 11.24 -23.00 9.76
CA GLU A 67 11.77 -24.34 9.53
C GLU A 67 11.30 -24.89 8.18
N ALA A 68 10.04 -24.63 7.78
CA ALA A 68 9.51 -25.07 6.50
C ALA A 68 10.20 -24.36 5.32
N VAL A 69 10.50 -23.07 5.47
CA VAL A 69 11.25 -22.28 4.48
C VAL A 69 12.67 -22.82 4.33
N LEU A 70 13.38 -23.06 5.44
CA LEU A 70 14.74 -23.61 5.41
C LEU A 70 14.79 -25.04 4.86
N ARG A 71 13.73 -25.82 5.02
CA ARG A 71 13.64 -27.19 4.49
C ARG A 71 13.47 -27.21 2.96
N HIS A 72 12.69 -26.29 2.38
CA HIS A 72 12.37 -26.30 0.94
C HIS A 72 13.20 -25.30 0.11
N LEU A 73 13.72 -24.22 0.72
CA LEU A 73 14.54 -23.20 0.06
C LEU A 73 15.98 -23.13 0.62
N GLY A 74 16.35 -24.04 1.54
CA GLY A 74 17.70 -24.06 2.11
C GLY A 74 18.77 -24.57 1.14
N PRO A 75 20.07 -24.40 1.49
CA PRO A 75 21.21 -24.74 0.62
C PRO A 75 21.36 -26.23 0.30
N LYS A 76 20.62 -27.12 0.99
CA LYS A 76 20.59 -28.57 0.74
C LYS A 76 19.35 -29.03 -0.04
N ALA A 77 18.44 -28.13 -0.43
CA ALA A 77 17.19 -28.47 -1.10
C ALA A 77 17.41 -28.83 -2.58
N ASN A 78 16.56 -29.73 -3.12
CA ASN A 78 16.62 -30.11 -4.53
C ASN A 78 16.19 -28.93 -5.41
N LYS A 79 16.98 -28.64 -6.46
CA LYS A 79 16.74 -27.50 -7.37
C LYS A 79 15.33 -27.51 -7.97
N VAL A 80 14.78 -28.68 -8.27
CA VAL A 80 13.46 -28.82 -8.90
C VAL A 80 12.33 -28.46 -7.92
N GLU A 81 12.40 -28.96 -6.69
CA GLU A 81 11.41 -28.64 -5.65
C GLU A 81 11.51 -27.18 -5.19
N ALA A 82 12.75 -26.66 -5.05
CA ALA A 82 12.96 -25.27 -4.69
C ALA A 82 12.37 -24.32 -5.75
N TYR A 83 12.54 -24.63 -7.04
CA TYR A 83 12.00 -23.79 -8.13
C TYR A 83 10.48 -23.83 -8.18
N SER A 84 9.86 -25.00 -8.02
CA SER A 84 8.40 -25.11 -8.07
C SER A 84 7.75 -24.36 -6.90
N VAL A 85 8.28 -24.54 -5.68
CA VAL A 85 7.79 -23.85 -4.48
C VAL A 85 8.05 -22.35 -4.57
N ALA A 86 9.22 -21.91 -5.06
CA ALA A 86 9.53 -20.49 -5.24
C ALA A 86 8.62 -19.81 -6.28
N SER A 87 8.30 -20.49 -7.38
CA SER A 87 7.43 -19.94 -8.42
C SER A 87 5.99 -19.78 -7.94
N VAL A 88 5.47 -20.74 -7.18
CA VAL A 88 4.07 -20.71 -6.69
C VAL A 88 3.93 -19.76 -5.50
N SER A 89 4.90 -19.72 -4.59
CA SER A 89 4.90 -18.74 -3.49
C SER A 89 5.14 -17.31 -3.99
N GLY A 90 5.99 -17.13 -5.01
CA GLY A 90 6.25 -15.84 -5.63
C GLY A 90 5.02 -15.18 -6.26
N THR A 91 4.15 -15.93 -6.94
CA THR A 91 2.89 -15.41 -7.49
C THR A 91 1.93 -14.94 -6.40
N VAL A 92 1.83 -15.68 -5.30
CA VAL A 92 1.00 -15.28 -4.15
C VAL A 92 1.58 -14.04 -3.45
N LEU A 93 2.90 -13.99 -3.28
CA LEU A 93 3.60 -12.90 -2.60
C LEU A 93 3.67 -11.61 -3.42
N ALA A 94 3.71 -11.69 -4.77
CA ALA A 94 3.71 -10.52 -5.64
C ALA A 94 2.44 -9.67 -5.50
N VAL A 95 1.28 -10.32 -5.29
CA VAL A 95 0.00 -9.65 -4.99
C VAL A 95 0.07 -8.89 -3.67
N CYS A 96 0.91 -9.34 -2.74
CA CYS A 96 1.08 -8.79 -1.40
C CYS A 96 2.42 -8.06 -1.20
N SER A 97 3.08 -7.61 -2.28
CA SER A 97 4.50 -7.19 -2.30
C SER A 97 4.93 -6.23 -1.16
N CYS A 98 4.01 -5.40 -0.67
CA CYS A 98 4.23 -4.50 0.48
C CYS A 98 4.54 -5.23 1.81
N SER A 99 4.18 -6.51 1.97
CA SER A 99 4.34 -7.31 3.20
C SER A 99 5.49 -8.30 3.15
N VAL A 100 6.13 -8.48 2.00
CA VAL A 100 7.19 -9.48 1.78
C VAL A 100 8.53 -9.00 2.35
N LEU A 101 8.83 -7.72 2.16
CA LEU A 101 10.01 -7.03 2.69
C LEU A 101 10.19 -7.18 4.22
N PRO A 102 9.17 -6.91 5.08
CA PRO A 102 9.33 -7.07 6.53
C PRO A 102 9.48 -8.53 6.98
N MET A 103 8.89 -9.48 6.24
CA MET A 103 8.94 -10.91 6.58
C MET A 103 10.35 -11.49 6.34
N PHE A 104 10.98 -11.16 5.21
CA PHE A 104 12.37 -11.56 4.94
C PHE A 104 13.38 -10.86 5.84
N ALA A 105 13.15 -9.59 6.18
CA ALA A 105 13.99 -8.89 7.18
C ALA A 105 13.90 -9.55 8.57
N GLY A 106 12.75 -10.15 8.94
CA GLY A 106 12.60 -10.90 10.18
C GLY A 106 13.17 -12.33 10.14
N ILE A 107 13.29 -12.93 8.95
CA ILE A 107 13.98 -14.22 8.73
C ILE A 107 15.50 -14.05 8.78
N TYR A 108 16.04 -12.95 8.24
CA TYR A 108 17.46 -12.65 8.27
C TYR A 108 17.89 -12.15 9.67
N ARG A 109 18.24 -13.11 10.52
CA ARG A 109 19.03 -12.97 11.74
C ARG A 109 20.06 -14.10 11.77
#